data_AF-A0A537MAH2-F1
#
_entry.id   AF-A0A537MAH2-F1
#
_cell.length_a   1.000
_cell.length_b   1.000
_cell.length_c   1.000
_cell.angle_alpha   90.00
_cell.angle_beta   90.00
_cell.angle_gamma   90.00
#
_symmetry.space_group_name_H-M   'P 1'
#
loop_
_entity.id
_entity.type
_entity.pdbx_description
1 polymer ?
#
loop_
_entity_poly.entity_id
_entity_poly.type
_entity_poly.pdbx_seq_one_letter_code
_entity_poly.pdbx_strand_id
1 'polypeptide(L)'
;MTLPDRSAALEVGTFPVERVTFGSPGRWSAATLVVDPDRITDLVLQDPRIRRVTVDLVQPGDDTRIIHPRDVIEPRLKVAGRGHVYPGISGHPADTVGEGVTYRYEGFGVMVCAEVLPHIRRAV
;
A
#
# COMPACT_ATOMS: atom_id res chain seq x y z
N MET A 1 -38.69 8.88 -12.50
CA MET A 1 -37.22 8.79 -12.61
C MET A 1 -36.64 9.57 -11.44
N THR A 2 -36.47 8.89 -10.31
CA THR A 2 -36.02 9.49 -9.05
C THR A 2 -34.53 9.78 -9.16
N LEU A 3 -34.10 11.01 -8.87
CA LEU A 3 -32.69 11.36 -8.80
C LEU A 3 -31.99 10.44 -7.77
N PRO A 4 -30.79 9.92 -8.06
CA PRO A 4 -30.07 9.10 -7.09
C PRO A 4 -29.82 9.93 -5.82
N ASP A 5 -30.12 9.30 -4.70
CA ASP A 5 -29.89 9.83 -3.37
C ASP A 5 -28.41 10.22 -3.22
N ARG A 6 -28.15 11.50 -2.88
CA ARG A 6 -26.79 12.02 -2.68
C ARG A 6 -26.15 11.52 -1.37
N SER A 7 -26.81 10.61 -0.64
CA SER A 7 -26.28 9.94 0.56
C SER A 7 -25.25 8.82 0.28
N ALA A 8 -25.12 8.39 -0.98
CA ALA A 8 -24.21 7.32 -1.43
C ALA A 8 -22.91 7.84 -2.08
N ALA A 9 -22.33 8.91 -1.55
CA ALA A 9 -21.10 9.49 -2.10
C ALA A 9 -19.84 8.79 -1.53
N LEU A 10 -18.85 8.54 -2.37
CA LEU A 10 -17.49 8.22 -1.93
C LEU A 10 -16.72 9.52 -1.70
N GLU A 11 -16.23 9.68 -0.47
CA GLU A 11 -15.29 10.73 -0.11
C GLU A 11 -13.87 10.16 -0.07
N VAL A 12 -12.93 10.85 -0.74
CA VAL A 12 -11.52 10.48 -0.73
C VAL A 12 -10.71 11.56 -0.01
N GLY A 13 -10.34 11.28 1.24
CA GLY A 13 -9.42 12.12 1.99
C GLY A 13 -8.00 11.90 1.51
N THR A 14 -7.30 12.98 1.17
CA THR A 14 -5.95 12.91 0.60
C THR A 14 -4.93 13.47 1.58
N PHE A 15 -3.89 12.69 1.85
CA PHE A 15 -2.75 13.06 2.67
C PHE A 15 -1.51 13.09 1.77
N PRO A 16 -1.05 14.27 1.32
CA PRO A 16 0.14 14.36 0.47
C PRO A 16 1.37 13.83 1.18
N VAL A 17 2.25 13.15 0.47
CA VAL A 17 3.56 12.69 0.97
C VAL A 17 4.62 13.17 0.01
N GLU A 18 5.45 14.09 0.48
CA GLU A 18 6.59 14.65 -0.27
C GLU A 18 7.92 14.08 0.21
N ARG A 19 7.96 13.61 1.45
CA ARG A 19 9.17 13.05 2.07
C ARG A 19 8.82 11.84 2.91
N VAL A 20 9.69 10.83 2.86
CA VAL A 20 9.58 9.64 3.70
C VAL A 20 10.89 9.42 4.45
N THR A 21 10.80 9.02 5.71
CA THR A 21 11.95 8.76 6.57
C THR A 21 11.68 7.56 7.46
N PHE A 22 12.74 6.85 7.85
CA PHE A 22 12.60 5.83 8.91
C PHE A 22 12.49 6.48 10.28
N GLY A 23 11.70 5.87 11.16
CA GLY A 23 11.60 6.24 12.56
C GLY A 23 10.46 5.54 13.27
N SER A 24 10.47 5.62 14.61
CA SER A 24 9.42 5.08 15.46
C SER A 24 9.00 6.13 16.51
N PRO A 25 7.69 6.31 16.78
CA PRO A 25 6.57 5.65 16.12
C PRO A 25 6.31 6.19 14.71
N GLY A 26 5.70 5.35 13.86
CA GLY A 26 5.22 5.77 12.55
C GLY A 26 4.18 6.89 12.68
N ARG A 27 4.31 7.93 11.84
CA ARG A 27 3.42 9.10 11.86
C ARG A 27 3.44 9.83 10.52
N TRP A 28 2.40 10.60 10.25
CA TRP A 28 2.38 11.55 9.15
C TRP A 28 2.18 12.97 9.70
N SER A 29 2.99 13.93 9.24
CA SER A 29 2.87 15.34 9.61
C SER A 29 3.48 16.23 8.54
N ALA A 30 2.76 17.28 8.14
CA ALA A 30 3.23 18.27 7.16
C ALA A 30 3.88 17.64 5.92
N ALA A 31 3.15 16.71 5.29
CA ALA A 31 3.60 15.93 4.11
C ALA A 31 4.85 15.05 4.29
N THR A 32 5.34 14.87 5.53
CA THR A 32 6.41 13.92 5.84
C THR A 32 5.84 12.68 6.51
N LEU A 33 6.10 11.52 5.90
CA LEU A 33 5.74 10.21 6.43
C LEU A 33 6.95 9.58 7.15
N VAL A 34 6.77 9.25 8.42
CA VAL A 34 7.72 8.47 9.21
C VAL A 34 7.24 7.03 9.24
N VAL A 35 8.10 6.13 8.81
CA VAL A 35 7.82 4.70 8.67
C VAL A 35 8.68 3.92 9.65
N ASP A 36 8.06 3.01 10.39
CA ASP A 36 8.74 2.10 11.30
C ASP A 36 9.09 0.80 10.53
N PRO A 37 10.37 0.57 10.18
CA PRO A 37 10.75 -0.59 9.38
C PRO A 37 10.62 -1.91 10.14
N ASP A 38 10.79 -1.88 11.46
CA ASP A 38 10.70 -3.09 12.30
C ASP A 38 9.23 -3.51 12.39
N ARG A 39 8.33 -2.56 12.60
CA ARG A 39 6.88 -2.84 12.59
C ARG A 39 6.41 -3.39 11.25
N ILE A 40 6.92 -2.90 10.13
CA ILE A 40 6.58 -3.45 8.80
C ILE A 40 7.12 -4.88 8.67
N THR A 41 8.39 -5.08 9.03
CA THR A 41 9.03 -6.39 9.01
C THR A 41 8.23 -7.41 9.81
N ASP A 42 7.89 -7.07 11.06
CA ASP A 42 7.12 -7.92 11.95
C ASP A 42 5.75 -8.28 11.37
N LEU A 43 5.02 -7.32 10.79
CA LEU A 43 3.73 -7.56 10.15
C LEU A 43 3.84 -8.47 8.94
N VAL A 44 4.83 -8.26 8.08
CA VAL A 44 5.03 -9.05 6.86
C VAL A 44 5.42 -10.49 7.20
N LEU A 45 6.27 -10.69 8.21
CA LEU A 45 6.73 -12.01 8.63
C LEU A 45 5.67 -12.83 9.39
N GLN A 46 4.49 -12.27 9.66
CA GLN A 46 3.34 -13.07 10.11
C GLN A 46 2.85 -14.04 9.03
N ASP A 47 3.13 -13.77 7.74
CA ASP A 47 2.86 -14.71 6.67
C ASP A 47 3.99 -15.76 6.60
N PRO A 48 3.71 -17.04 6.92
CA PRO A 48 4.75 -18.08 6.98
C PRO A 48 5.37 -18.40 5.61
N ARG A 49 4.77 -17.91 4.51
CA ARG A 49 5.32 -18.05 3.15
C ARG A 49 6.48 -17.09 2.90
N ILE A 50 6.62 -16.04 3.71
CA ILE A 50 7.67 -15.02 3.57
C ILE A 50 8.78 -15.32 4.57
N ARG A 51 9.93 -15.77 4.05
CA ARG A 51 11.09 -16.14 4.89
C ARG A 51 11.89 -14.93 5.38
N ARG A 52 11.96 -13.87 4.57
CA ARG A 52 12.77 -12.67 4.83
C ARG A 52 12.17 -11.50 4.07
N VAL A 53 12.19 -10.32 4.69
CA VAL A 53 11.86 -9.05 4.07
C VAL A 53 12.96 -8.03 4.39
N THR A 54 13.20 -7.11 3.47
CA THR A 54 13.99 -5.90 3.70
C THR A 54 13.10 -4.73 3.34
N VAL A 55 13.16 -3.67 4.13
CA VAL A 55 12.40 -2.44 3.90
C VAL A 55 13.40 -1.37 3.52
N ASP A 56 13.23 -0.80 2.33
CA ASP A 56 14.04 0.29 1.81
C ASP A 56 13.15 1.51 1.55
N LEU A 57 13.72 2.71 1.68
CA LEU A 57 13.08 3.96 1.28
C LEU A 57 13.88 4.57 0.14
N VAL A 58 13.16 5.05 -0.86
CA VAL A 58 13.71 5.76 -2.01
C VAL A 58 12.88 7.02 -2.24
N GLN A 59 13.52 8.10 -2.66
CA GLN A 59 12.90 9.38 -2.96
C GLN A 59 13.20 9.80 -4.41
N PRO A 60 12.30 10.59 -5.04
CA PRO A 60 12.58 11.18 -6.33
C PRO A 60 13.90 11.97 -6.31
N GLY A 61 14.80 11.64 -7.23
CA GLY A 61 16.14 12.25 -7.31
C GLY A 61 17.26 11.40 -6.73
N ASP A 62 16.96 10.33 -5.99
CA ASP A 62 17.98 9.39 -5.54
C ASP A 62 18.60 8.64 -6.73
N ASP A 63 19.94 8.49 -6.74
CA ASP A 63 20.65 7.67 -7.71
C ASP A 63 20.50 6.19 -7.35
N THR A 64 19.29 5.66 -7.56
CA THR A 64 18.92 4.29 -7.19
C THR A 64 18.27 3.57 -8.37
N ARG A 65 18.70 2.34 -8.63
CA ARG A 65 18.08 1.44 -9.60
C ARG A 65 17.23 0.40 -8.89
N ILE A 66 15.91 0.49 -9.05
CA ILE A 66 14.97 -0.51 -8.55
C ILE A 66 14.85 -1.65 -9.58
N ILE A 67 14.98 -2.89 -9.14
CA ILE A 67 14.94 -4.08 -9.99
C ILE A 67 13.95 -5.11 -9.47
N HIS A 68 13.40 -5.90 -10.40
CA HIS A 68 12.42 -6.95 -10.13
C HIS A 68 11.13 -6.49 -9.41
N PRO A 69 10.52 -5.35 -9.80
CA PRO A 69 9.22 -4.97 -9.25
C PRO A 69 8.17 -5.99 -9.64
N ARG A 70 7.27 -6.29 -8.70
CA ARG A 70 6.11 -7.17 -8.90
C ARG A 70 4.84 -6.35 -8.99
N ASP A 71 4.70 -5.37 -8.10
CA ASP A 71 3.56 -4.47 -8.06
C ASP A 71 3.92 -3.16 -7.35
N VAL A 72 3.12 -2.11 -7.57
CA VAL A 72 3.19 -0.82 -6.89
C VAL A 72 1.81 -0.43 -6.43
N ILE A 73 1.65 -0.26 -5.13
CA ILE A 73 0.35 -0.01 -4.50
C ILE A 73 0.38 1.35 -3.81
N GLU A 74 -0.56 2.22 -4.14
CA GLU A 74 -0.81 3.45 -3.38
C GLU A 74 -1.42 3.06 -2.03
N PRO A 75 -0.86 3.42 -0.87
CA PRO A 75 -1.49 3.04 0.39
C PRO A 75 -2.82 3.76 0.58
N ARG A 76 -3.87 2.97 0.79
CA ARG A 76 -5.23 3.46 1.04
C ARG A 76 -5.81 2.79 2.26
N LEU A 77 -6.72 3.48 2.93
CA LEU A 77 -7.44 2.98 4.10
C LEU A 77 -8.91 3.38 3.99
N LYS A 78 -9.80 2.39 3.99
CA LYS A 78 -11.24 2.65 4.10
C LYS A 78 -11.60 2.78 5.57
N VAL A 79 -12.09 3.95 5.97
CA VAL A 79 -12.43 4.25 7.38
C VAL A 79 -13.93 4.27 7.62
N ALA A 80 -14.74 4.42 6.57
CA ALA A 80 -16.19 4.33 6.63
C ALA A 80 -16.80 3.75 5.34
N GLY A 81 -17.99 3.15 5.47
CA GLY A 81 -18.70 2.46 4.39
C GLY A 81 -18.36 0.97 4.31
N ARG A 82 -19.08 0.25 3.45
CA ARG A 82 -18.96 -1.22 3.32
C ARG A 82 -17.68 -1.65 2.60
N GLY A 83 -17.12 -2.79 3.00
CA GLY A 83 -16.02 -3.48 2.30
C GLY A 83 -14.64 -2.92 2.64
N HIS A 84 -13.67 -3.19 1.75
CA HIS A 84 -12.25 -2.88 1.93
C HIS A 84 -11.69 -2.12 0.72
N VAL A 85 -10.54 -1.47 0.89
CA VAL A 85 -9.75 -1.02 -0.26
C VAL A 85 -9.27 -2.23 -1.06
N TYR A 86 -9.08 -2.07 -2.38
CA TYR A 86 -8.65 -3.15 -3.27
C TYR A 86 -9.58 -4.40 -3.20
N PRO A 87 -10.87 -4.26 -3.54
CA PRO A 87 -11.82 -5.38 -3.50
C PRO A 87 -11.40 -6.50 -4.47
N GLY A 88 -11.53 -7.75 -4.05
CA GLY A 88 -11.11 -8.92 -4.83
C GLY A 88 -9.60 -9.23 -4.79
N ILE A 89 -8.79 -8.45 -4.07
CA ILE A 89 -7.33 -8.64 -3.96
C ILE A 89 -6.97 -9.14 -2.55
N SER A 90 -5.93 -9.97 -2.44
CA SER A 90 -5.39 -10.44 -1.15
C SER A 90 -6.42 -11.08 -0.21
N GLY A 91 -7.43 -11.77 -0.77
CA GLY A 91 -8.50 -12.41 0.00
C GLY A 91 -9.67 -11.49 0.39
N HIS A 92 -9.64 -10.21 -0.01
CA HIS A 92 -10.79 -9.33 0.14
C HIS A 92 -11.95 -9.80 -0.77
N PRO A 93 -13.19 -9.82 -0.27
CA PRO A 93 -14.36 -10.05 -1.12
C PRO A 93 -14.47 -9.02 -2.25
N ALA A 94 -15.10 -9.41 -3.36
CA ALA A 94 -15.35 -8.54 -4.50
C ALA A 94 -16.59 -7.65 -4.28
N ASP A 95 -16.58 -6.85 -3.21
CA ASP A 95 -17.69 -5.96 -2.86
C ASP A 95 -17.71 -4.69 -3.73
N THR A 96 -18.90 -4.13 -3.92
CA THR A 96 -19.06 -2.75 -4.40
C THR A 96 -18.71 -1.78 -3.27
N VAL A 97 -17.65 -0.98 -3.47
CA VAL A 97 -17.06 -0.08 -2.44
C VAL A 97 -17.10 1.40 -2.83
N GLY A 98 -18.04 1.79 -3.70
CA GLY A 98 -18.20 3.14 -4.24
C GLY A 98 -18.83 4.17 -3.30
N GLU A 99 -18.89 3.92 -2.00
CA GLU A 99 -19.55 4.75 -0.99
C GLU A 99 -18.72 4.84 0.29
N GLY A 100 -18.91 5.89 1.10
CA GLY A 100 -18.24 6.06 2.39
C GLY A 100 -16.95 6.86 2.30
N VAL A 101 -16.00 6.63 3.21
CA VAL A 101 -14.77 7.44 3.31
C VAL A 101 -13.53 6.57 3.15
N THR A 102 -12.65 6.95 2.23
CA THR A 102 -11.35 6.31 2.00
C THR A 102 -10.25 7.37 2.10
N TYR A 103 -9.20 7.08 2.86
CA TYR A 103 -7.99 7.89 2.92
C TYR A 103 -6.90 7.31 2.02
N ARG A 104 -6.06 8.17 1.46
CA ARG A 104 -4.89 7.79 0.66
C ARG A 104 -3.67 8.63 0.98
N TYR A 105 -2.49 8.06 0.79
CA TYR A 105 -1.24 8.81 0.72
C TYR A 105 -0.90 9.16 -0.73
N GLU A 106 -1.20 10.39 -1.14
CA GLU A 106 -0.89 10.85 -2.50
C GLU A 106 0.60 11.14 -2.64
N GLY A 107 1.20 10.70 -3.75
CA GLY A 107 2.64 10.86 -4.01
C GLY A 107 3.51 9.78 -3.37
N PHE A 108 2.93 8.83 -2.65
CA PHE A 108 3.64 7.71 -2.03
C PHE A 108 3.12 6.36 -2.54
N GLY A 109 4.05 5.43 -2.79
CA GLY A 109 3.74 4.08 -3.22
C GLY A 109 4.57 3.07 -2.44
N VAL A 110 3.98 1.91 -2.18
CA VAL A 110 4.70 0.74 -1.68
C VAL A 110 4.94 -0.19 -2.86
N MET A 111 6.22 -0.41 -3.16
CA MET A 111 6.63 -1.30 -4.24
C MET A 111 7.08 -2.64 -3.66
N VAL A 112 6.52 -3.72 -4.20
CA VAL A 112 6.96 -5.07 -3.85
C VAL A 112 8.01 -5.50 -4.86
N CYS A 113 9.23 -5.72 -4.39
CA CYS A 113 10.31 -6.30 -5.16
C CYS A 113 10.62 -7.70 -4.63
N ALA A 114 10.82 -8.66 -5.53
CA ALA A 114 11.18 -10.01 -5.15
C ALA A 114 12.26 -10.55 -6.08
N GLU A 115 13.25 -11.22 -5.50
CA GLU A 115 14.30 -11.89 -6.25
C GLU A 115 13.70 -12.69 -7.41
N VAL A 116 14.29 -12.55 -8.60
CA VAL A 116 13.99 -13.48 -9.69
C VAL A 116 14.70 -14.77 -9.34
N LEU A 117 13.92 -15.82 -9.06
CA LEU A 117 14.46 -17.16 -8.94
C LEU A 117 15.20 -17.50 -10.25
N PRO A 118 16.52 -17.78 -10.22
CA PRO A 118 17.30 -18.03 -11.44
C PRO A 118 17.01 -19.36 -12.14
N HIS A 119 15.77 -19.88 -12.20
CA HIS A 119 15.51 -21.22 -12.77
C HIS A 119 14.01 -21.59 -12.80
N ILE A 120 13.32 -21.26 -13.89
CA ILE A 120 12.44 -22.27 -14.51
C ILE A 120 13.38 -23.17 -15.35
N ARG A 121 14.17 -23.99 -14.66
CA ARG A 121 14.48 -25.32 -15.21
C ARG A 121 13.27 -26.15 -14.82
N ARG A 122 12.44 -26.51 -15.81
CA ARG A 122 11.49 -27.61 -15.66
C ARG A 122 12.23 -28.76 -14.98
N ALA A 123 11.84 -29.09 -13.76
CA ALA A 123 12.14 -30.41 -13.23
C ALA A 123 11.40 -31.41 -14.13
N VAL A 124 12.17 -32.40 -14.57
CA VAL A 124 11.76 -33.57 -15.36
C VAL A 124 10.61 -34.29 -14.66
#